data_AF-A0A0M2PUI6-F1
#
_entry.id   AF-A0A0M2PUI6-F1
#
_cell.length_a   1.000
_cell.length_b   1.000
_cell.length_c   1.000
_cell.angle_alpha   90.00
_cell.angle_beta   90.00
_cell.angle_gamma   90.00
#
_symmetry.space_group_name_H-M   'P 1'
#
loop_
_entity.id
_entity.type
_entity.pdbx_description
1 polymer ?
#
loop_
_entity_poly.entity_id
_entity_poly.type
_entity_poly.pdbx_seq_one_letter_code
_entity_poly.pdbx_strand_id
1 'polypeptide(L)'
;MKYPLVNHPAKLGLIVLLSLYVLSYGVARSEVFHGVETYPQGKGERRRDYIAKKGQDPGEGWQYSVFLPLIKLEEFLRNGLP
;
A
#
# COMPACT_ATOMS: atom_id res chain seq x y z
N MET A 1 35.65 -21.97 -21.18
CA MET A 1 35.00 -21.44 -19.96
C MET A 1 33.49 -21.35 -20.20
N LYS A 2 32.70 -22.26 -19.64
CA LYS A 2 31.23 -22.14 -19.62
C LYS A 2 30.86 -21.38 -18.35
N TYR A 3 30.29 -20.19 -18.49
CA TYR A 3 29.65 -19.51 -17.36
C TYR A 3 28.46 -20.38 -16.91
N PRO A 4 28.32 -20.73 -15.61
CA PRO A 4 27.11 -21.37 -15.16
C PRO A 4 25.95 -20.38 -15.33
N LEU A 5 24.98 -20.74 -16.17
CA LEU A 5 23.66 -20.12 -16.18
C LEU A 5 23.04 -20.37 -14.81
N VAL A 6 23.22 -19.42 -13.89
CA VAL A 6 22.58 -19.48 -12.58
C VAL A 6 21.09 -19.21 -12.80
N ASN A 7 20.31 -20.29 -12.93
CA ASN A 7 18.87 -20.21 -12.82
C ASN A 7 18.56 -19.67 -11.41
N HIS A 8 17.90 -18.51 -11.34
CA HIS A 8 17.47 -17.90 -10.09
C HIS A 8 15.95 -18.05 -9.90
N PRO A 9 15.41 -19.30 -9.83
CA PRO A 9 13.97 -19.54 -9.76
C PRO A 9 13.37 -18.87 -8.52
N ALA A 10 14.12 -18.77 -7.41
CA ALA A 10 13.70 -18.08 -6.21
C ALA A 10 13.51 -16.56 -6.42
N LYS A 11 14.37 -15.91 -7.22
CA LYS A 11 14.23 -14.47 -7.53
C LYS A 11 13.00 -14.23 -8.40
N LEU A 12 12.78 -15.10 -9.40
CA LEU A 12 11.59 -15.03 -10.25
C LEU A 12 10.31 -15.29 -9.46
N GLY A 13 10.31 -16.31 -8.58
CA GLY A 13 9.17 -16.59 -7.70
C GLY A 13 8.85 -15.42 -6.76
N LEU A 14 9.87 -14.78 -6.18
CA LEU A 14 9.68 -13.61 -5.34
C LEU A 14 9.08 -12.43 -6.13
N ILE A 15 9.58 -12.17 -7.35
CA ILE A 15 9.03 -11.11 -8.21
C ILE A 15 7.55 -11.38 -8.50
N VAL A 16 7.20 -12.61 -8.86
CA VAL A 16 5.80 -12.99 -9.12
C VAL A 16 4.93 -12.77 -7.88
N LEU A 17 5.39 -13.18 -6.69
CA LEU A 17 4.64 -12.98 -5.44
C LEU A 17 4.46 -11.49 -5.11
N LEU A 18 5.51 -10.68 -5.28
CA LEU A 18 5.43 -9.23 -5.06
C LEU A 18 4.49 -8.57 -6.07
N SER A 19 4.52 -8.98 -7.34
CA SER A 19 3.60 -8.49 -8.36
C SER A 19 2.15 -8.84 -8.02
N LEU A 20 1.87 -10.08 -7.62
CA LEU A 20 0.54 -10.50 -7.18
C LEU A 20 0.08 -9.73 -5.94
N TYR A 21 0.97 -9.50 -4.98
CA TYR A 21 0.67 -8.70 -3.79
C TYR A 21 0.24 -7.28 -4.17
N VAL A 22 1.01 -6.58 -5.02
CA VAL A 22 0.68 -5.22 -5.48
C VAL A 22 -0.63 -5.20 -6.28
N LEU A 23 -0.85 -6.17 -7.18
CA LEU A 23 -2.09 -6.26 -7.96
C LEU A 23 -3.31 -6.49 -7.06
N SER A 24 -3.18 -7.38 -6.07
CA SER A 24 -4.26 -7.66 -5.11
C SER A 24 -4.57 -6.46 -4.23
N TYR A 25 -3.57 -5.66 -3.87
CA TYR A 25 -3.78 -4.38 -3.20
C TYR A 25 -4.57 -3.42 -4.09
N GLY A 26 -4.25 -3.34 -5.39
CA GLY A 26 -4.99 -2.51 -6.34
C GLY A 26 -6.50 -2.83 -6.37
N VAL A 27 -6.86 -4.12 -6.33
CA VAL A 27 -8.26 -4.56 -6.21
C VAL A 27 -8.85 -4.23 -4.84
N ALA A 28 -8.13 -4.53 -3.75
CA ALA A 28 -8.59 -4.20 -2.40
C ALA A 28 -8.78 -2.69 -2.21
N ARG A 29 -7.97 -1.87 -2.88
CA ARG A 29 -8.03 -0.41 -2.82
C ARG A 29 -9.30 0.17 -3.46
N SER A 30 -9.89 -0.51 -4.44
CA SER A 30 -11.16 -0.09 -5.06
C SER A 30 -12.38 -0.65 -4.31
N GLU A 31 -12.30 -1.89 -3.84
CA GLU A 31 -13.45 -2.59 -3.27
C GLU A 31 -13.57 -2.45 -1.75
N VAL A 32 -12.45 -2.58 -1.02
CA VAL A 32 -12.42 -2.69 0.44
C VAL A 32 -12.04 -1.37 1.11
N PHE A 33 -11.07 -0.65 0.55
CA PHE A 33 -10.54 0.58 1.16
C PHE A 33 -11.08 1.85 0.49
N HIS A 34 -10.98 2.98 1.20
CA HIS A 34 -11.20 4.31 0.68
C HIS A 34 -10.16 5.29 1.24
N GLY A 35 -9.94 6.38 0.52
CA GLY A 35 -9.15 7.50 1.04
C GLY A 35 -10.04 8.39 1.89
N VAL A 36 -9.50 8.89 2.98
CA VAL A 36 -10.14 9.86 3.86
C VAL A 36 -9.24 11.08 3.96
N GLU A 37 -9.80 12.23 3.64
CA GLU A 37 -9.14 13.52 3.75
C GLU A 37 -9.46 14.10 5.13
N THR A 38 -8.44 14.44 5.91
CA THR A 38 -8.62 15.13 7.18
C THR A 38 -7.91 16.48 7.14
N TYR A 39 -8.64 17.50 7.57
CA TYR A 39 -8.17 18.86 7.76
C TYR A 39 -8.09 19.10 9.27
N PRO A 40 -6.91 18.95 9.88
CA PRO A 40 -6.77 19.26 11.30
C PRO A 40 -7.21 20.72 11.56
N GLN A 41 -8.07 20.93 12.57
CA GLN A 41 -8.59 22.25 12.90
C GLN A 41 -7.52 23.10 13.61
N GLY A 42 -6.56 23.62 12.84
CA GLY A 42 -5.51 24.50 13.32
C GLY A 42 -4.96 25.35 12.18
N LYS A 43 -4.72 26.66 12.43
CA LYS A 43 -4.09 27.55 11.45
C LYS A 43 -2.68 27.03 11.13
N GLY A 44 -2.51 26.39 9.98
CA GLY A 44 -1.22 25.96 9.45
C GLY A 44 -0.99 24.44 9.38
N GLU A 45 -1.94 23.59 9.76
CA GLU A 45 -1.77 22.14 9.61
C GLU A 45 -2.01 21.67 8.17
N ARG A 46 -1.07 20.89 7.65
CA ARG A 46 -1.15 20.28 6.31
C ARG A 46 -2.27 19.25 6.29
N ARG A 47 -3.04 19.23 5.20
CA ARG A 47 -4.01 18.17 4.88
C ARG A 47 -3.37 16.80 5.11
N ARG A 48 -4.07 15.91 5.81
CA ARG A 48 -3.64 14.53 6.05
C ARG A 48 -4.64 13.56 5.43
N ASP A 49 -4.18 12.87 4.42
CA ASP A 49 -4.90 11.80 3.77
C ASP A 49 -4.47 10.47 4.37
N TYR A 50 -5.44 9.68 4.82
CA TYR A 50 -5.23 8.31 5.25
C TYR A 50 -6.13 7.36 4.49
N ILE A 51 -5.80 6.07 4.51
CA ILE A 51 -6.59 5.02 3.89
C ILE A 51 -7.26 4.22 5.00
N ALA A 52 -8.57 4.02 4.90
CA ALA A 52 -9.34 3.23 5.84
C ALA A 52 -10.19 2.19 5.11
N LYS A 53 -10.59 1.14 5.82
CA LYS A 53 -11.56 0.18 5.29
C LYS A 53 -12.95 0.81 5.32
N LYS A 54 -13.74 0.58 4.28
CA LYS A 54 -15.09 1.16 4.17
C LYS A 54 -15.94 0.79 5.39
N GLY A 55 -16.45 1.81 6.07
CA GLY A 55 -17.29 1.67 7.25
C GLY A 55 -16.53 1.32 8.55
N GLN A 56 -15.21 1.45 8.57
CA GLN A 56 -14.37 1.20 9.75
C GLN A 56 -13.35 2.32 9.95
N ASP A 57 -12.83 2.43 11.18
CA ASP A 57 -11.77 3.37 11.49
C ASP A 57 -10.43 2.94 10.85
N PRO A 58 -9.51 3.89 10.58
CA PRO A 58 -8.18 3.57 10.08
C PRO A 58 -7.43 2.65 11.07
N GLY A 59 -6.81 1.59 10.54
CA GLY A 59 -6.16 0.58 11.37
C GLY A 59 -6.99 -0.68 11.59
N GLU A 60 -8.29 -0.66 11.28
CA GLU A 60 -9.17 -1.80 11.56
C GLU A 60 -9.25 -2.84 10.43
N GLY A 61 -9.44 -4.09 10.85
CA GLY A 61 -9.63 -5.24 9.96
C GLY A 61 -8.33 -5.88 9.49
N TRP A 62 -8.35 -7.20 9.35
CA TRP A 62 -7.15 -7.97 8.97
C TRP A 62 -6.60 -7.58 7.58
N GLN A 63 -7.46 -7.14 6.66
CA GLN A 63 -7.04 -6.68 5.34
C GLN A 63 -6.10 -5.47 5.45
N TYR A 64 -6.38 -4.57 6.40
CA TYR A 64 -5.53 -3.40 6.64
C TYR A 64 -4.12 -3.82 7.08
N SER A 65 -4.02 -4.81 7.97
CA SER A 65 -2.73 -5.36 8.40
C SER A 65 -1.95 -6.02 7.26
N VAL A 66 -2.63 -6.75 6.37
CA VAL A 66 -1.99 -7.41 5.21
C VAL A 66 -1.42 -6.38 4.23
N PHE A 67 -2.14 -5.28 4.00
CA PHE A 67 -1.75 -4.26 3.03
C PHE A 67 -1.07 -3.03 3.64
N LEU A 68 -0.77 -3.05 4.94
CA LEU A 68 -0.18 -1.93 5.67
C LEU A 68 1.04 -1.31 4.96
N PRO A 69 2.00 -2.09 4.42
CA PRO A 69 3.15 -1.51 3.70
C PRO A 69 2.74 -0.65 2.50
N LEU A 70 1.81 -1.12 1.68
CA LEU A 70 1.34 -0.38 0.50
C LEU A 70 0.43 0.79 0.87
N ILE A 71 -0.40 0.61 1.91
CA ILE A 71 -1.22 1.69 2.48
C ILE A 71 -0.33 2.85 2.92
N LYS A 72 0.70 2.57 3.74
CA LYS A 72 1.59 3.62 4.26
C LYS A 72 2.41 4.29 3.16
N LEU A 73 2.83 3.53 2.15
CA LEU A 73 3.49 4.10 0.97
C LEU A 73 2.55 5.05 0.22
N GLU A 74 1.30 4.65 -0.03
CA GLU A 74 0.32 5.49 -0.72
C GLU A 74 -0.03 6.75 0.10
N GLU A 75 -0.25 6.62 1.41
CA GLU A 75 -0.45 7.76 2.32
C GLU A 75 0.76 8.70 2.30
N PHE A 76 1.98 8.18 2.31
CA PHE A 76 3.19 9.00 2.19
C PHE A 76 3.24 9.75 0.87
N LEU A 77 2.92 9.09 -0.26
CA LEU A 77 2.91 9.75 -1.58
C LEU A 77 1.82 10.84 -1.66
N ARG A 78 0.65 10.61 -1.06
CA ARG A 78 -0.46 11.58 -1.00
C ARG A 78 -0.14 12.79 -0.12
N ASN A 79 0.51 12.56 1.02
CA ASN A 79 0.81 13.60 2.01
C ASN A 79 2.17 14.29 1.79
N GLY A 80 3.07 13.64 1.06
CA GLY A 80 4.48 13.99 0.92
C GLY A 80 4.83 14.72 -0.37
N LEU A 81 3.98 14.69 -1.41
CA LEU A 81 4.17 15.58 -2.56
C LEU A 81 3.94 17.03 -2.11
N PRO A 82 4.95 17.92 -2.20
CA PRO A 82 4.76 19.36 -1.99
C PRO A 82 3.72 19.94 -2.96
#